data_AF-A0A2H5N560-F1
#
_entry.id   AF-A0A2H5N560-F1
#
_cell.length_a   1.000
_cell.length_b   1.000
_cell.length_c   1.000
_cell.angle_alpha   90.00
_cell.angle_beta   90.00
_cell.angle_gamma   90.00
#
_symmetry.space_group_name_H-M   'P 1'
#
loop_
_entity.id
_entity.type
_entity.pdbx_description
1 polymer ?
#
loop_
_entity_poly.entity_id
_entity_poly.type
_entity_poly.pdbx_seq_one_letter_code
_entity_poly.pdbx_strand_id
1 'polypeptide(L)'
;MSDSRVLAEQQIWAATTDRAKNQAFNCTNGDVFTWKSLWKLLSEIFDVEFVPFDEKEKFDVVEMMEEKGEIWDEIVEKHGLYKTKMEEITCFEALNTVLHLQFQHVSSMNKSREFGFFGFVDTMKSIRTWVKKLREMKIIP
;
A
#
# COMPACT_ATOMS: atom_id res chain seq x y z
N MET A 1 -6.95 0.77 3.72
CA MET A 1 -5.75 1.36 3.07
C MET A 1 -5.90 2.88 3.09
N SER A 2 -4.77 3.59 3.23
CA SER A 2 -4.75 5.05 3.34
C SER A 2 -3.58 5.57 2.51
N ASP A 3 -3.87 6.30 1.44
CA ASP A 3 -2.90 6.99 0.60
C ASP A 3 -2.21 8.06 1.45
N SER A 4 -0.88 8.14 1.37
CA SER A 4 -0.10 9.07 2.19
C SER A 4 -0.42 10.54 1.89
N ARG A 5 -0.91 10.86 0.68
CA ARG A 5 -1.39 12.22 0.34
C ARG A 5 -2.70 12.54 1.06
N VAL A 6 -3.66 11.62 1.08
CA VAL A 6 -4.92 11.81 1.82
C VAL A 6 -4.64 11.95 3.32
N LEU A 7 -3.71 11.15 3.85
CA LEU A 7 -3.27 11.27 5.24
C LEU A 7 -2.64 12.65 5.51
N ALA A 8 -1.73 13.12 4.66
CA ALA A 8 -1.12 14.44 4.80
C ALA A 8 -2.16 15.56 4.71
N GLU A 9 -3.09 15.50 3.75
CA GLU A 9 -4.20 16.44 3.60
C GLU A 9 -5.09 16.47 4.85
N GLN A 10 -5.40 15.31 5.44
CA GLN A 10 -6.20 15.24 6.65
C GLN A 10 -5.46 15.80 7.87
N GLN A 11 -4.15 15.57 7.98
CA GLN A 11 -3.34 16.15 9.06
C GLN A 11 -3.28 17.68 8.95
N ILE A 12 -3.06 18.20 7.74
CA ILE A 12 -3.08 19.66 7.48
C ILE A 12 -4.46 20.22 7.81
N TRP A 13 -5.53 19.60 7.30
CA TRP A 13 -6.90 20.00 7.59
C TRP A 13 -7.19 20.04 9.09
N ALA A 14 -6.79 19.00 9.84
CA ALA A 14 -7.01 18.94 11.28
C ALA A 14 -6.24 20.03 12.03
N ALA A 15 -5.03 20.36 11.58
CA ALA A 15 -4.21 21.42 12.15
C ALA A 15 -4.76 22.83 11.88
N THR A 16 -5.40 23.05 10.73
CA THR A 16 -5.88 24.37 10.30
C THR A 16 -7.38 24.61 10.50
N THR A 17 -8.12 23.61 10.99
CA THR A 17 -9.57 23.69 11.16
C THR A 17 -9.93 23.76 12.64
N ASP A 18 -10.45 24.90 13.10
CA ASP A 18 -10.76 25.12 14.52
C ASP A 18 -11.69 24.04 15.10
N ARG A 19 -12.74 23.65 14.37
CA ARG A 19 -13.67 22.60 14.82
C ARG A 19 -13.04 21.20 14.88
N ALA A 20 -11.89 20.97 14.25
CA ALA A 20 -11.20 19.68 14.25
C ALA A 20 -10.22 19.51 15.41
N LYS A 21 -9.97 20.57 16.19
CA LYS A 21 -9.06 20.53 17.36
C LYS A 21 -9.53 19.54 18.41
N ASN A 22 -8.58 18.88 19.06
CA ASN A 22 -8.82 17.90 20.14
C ASN A 22 -9.73 16.74 19.74
N GLN A 23 -9.68 16.32 18.47
CA GLN A 23 -10.45 15.19 17.96
C GLN A 23 -9.51 14.10 17.42
N ALA A 24 -9.85 12.85 17.71
CA ALA A 24 -9.32 11.71 16.98
C ALA A 24 -10.22 11.43 15.76
N PHE A 25 -9.60 11.25 14.59
CA PHE A 25 -10.27 10.90 13.34
C PHE A 25 -9.61 9.68 12.70
N ASN A 26 -10.42 8.81 12.11
CA ASN A 26 -9.91 7.80 11.18
C ASN A 26 -9.46 8.49 9.89
N CYS A 27 -8.52 7.85 9.18
CA CYS A 27 -8.06 8.23 7.85
C CYS A 27 -8.03 6.99 6.95
N THR A 28 -8.93 6.92 5.97
CA THR A 28 -8.91 5.90 4.91
C THR A 28 -9.22 6.57 3.56
N ASN A 29 -8.98 5.85 2.47
CA ASN A 29 -9.22 6.35 1.11
C ASN A 29 -10.69 6.69 0.81
N GLY A 30 -11.63 6.21 1.63
CA GLY A 30 -13.07 6.44 1.46
C GLY A 30 -13.79 5.41 0.60
N ASP A 31 -13.06 4.46 0.02
CA ASP A 31 -13.57 3.30 -0.73
C ASP A 31 -13.15 1.95 -0.09
N VAL A 32 -13.52 0.85 -0.74
CA VAL A 32 -13.16 -0.52 -0.35
C VAL A 32 -12.61 -1.28 -1.55
N PHE A 33 -11.76 -2.28 -1.29
CA PHE A 33 -11.18 -3.15 -2.31
C PHE A 33 -11.08 -4.59 -1.79
N THR A 34 -10.76 -5.54 -2.67
CA THR A 34 -10.42 -6.92 -2.30
C THR A 34 -8.97 -7.22 -2.66
N TRP A 35 -8.31 -8.09 -1.89
CA TRP A 35 -6.96 -8.56 -2.19
C TRP A 35 -6.85 -9.21 -3.57
N LYS A 36 -7.87 -9.96 -4.01
CA LYS A 36 -7.93 -10.53 -5.35
C LYS A 36 -7.88 -9.47 -6.45
N SER A 37 -8.64 -8.38 -6.29
CA SER A 37 -8.62 -7.27 -7.25
C SER A 37 -7.28 -6.54 -7.23
N LEU A 38 -6.67 -6.37 -6.05
CA LEU A 38 -5.35 -5.76 -5.92
C LEU A 38 -4.27 -6.61 -6.57
N TRP A 39 -4.29 -7.93 -6.35
CA TRP A 39 -3.33 -8.85 -6.94
C TRP A 39 -3.39 -8.83 -8.46
N LYS A 40 -4.59 -8.87 -9.05
CA LYS A 40 -4.78 -8.72 -10.49
C LYS A 40 -4.18 -7.41 -11.02
N LEU A 41 -4.40 -6.30 -10.31
CA LEU A 41 -3.83 -5.01 -10.67
C LEU A 41 -2.30 -5.03 -10.65
N LEU A 42 -1.69 -5.65 -9.63
CA LEU A 42 -0.23 -5.76 -9.54
C LEU A 42 0.34 -6.62 -10.67
N SER A 43 -0.29 -7.76 -10.98
CA SER A 43 0.09 -8.61 -12.12
C SER A 43 0.10 -7.83 -13.44
N GLU A 44 -0.93 -7.01 -13.69
CA GLU A 44 -1.00 -6.14 -14.88
C GLU A 44 0.09 -5.05 -14.89
N ILE A 45 0.42 -4.45 -13.73
CA ILE A 45 1.39 -3.35 -13.62
C ILE A 45 2.83 -3.83 -13.86
N PHE A 46 3.15 -5.03 -13.41
CA PHE A 46 4.48 -5.64 -13.51
C PHE A 46 4.61 -6.60 -14.68
N ASP A 47 3.56 -6.73 -15.50
CA ASP A 47 3.52 -7.59 -16.70
C ASP A 47 3.88 -9.05 -16.40
N VAL A 48 3.25 -9.61 -15.36
CA VAL A 48 3.41 -11.00 -14.94
C VAL A 48 2.07 -11.75 -15.02
N GLU A 49 2.14 -13.06 -15.16
CA GLU A 49 0.95 -13.91 -15.17
C GLU A 49 0.15 -13.76 -13.88
N PHE A 50 -1.17 -13.60 -14.01
CA PHE A 50 -2.06 -13.66 -12.86
C PHE A 50 -2.33 -15.11 -12.47
N VAL A 51 -1.86 -15.50 -11.30
CA VAL A 51 -2.19 -16.79 -10.67
C VAL A 51 -3.18 -16.53 -9.53
N PRO A 52 -4.39 -17.10 -9.55
CA PRO A 52 -5.33 -16.98 -8.44
C PRO A 52 -4.81 -17.74 -7.22
N PHE A 53 -5.03 -17.18 -6.03
CA PHE A 53 -4.70 -17.86 -4.78
C PHE A 53 -5.59 -19.10 -4.57
N ASP A 54 -4.98 -20.24 -4.28
CA ASP A 54 -5.67 -21.45 -3.82
C ASP A 54 -5.75 -21.44 -2.29
N GLU A 55 -6.96 -21.39 -1.74
CA GLU A 55 -7.22 -21.37 -0.29
C GLU A 55 -6.71 -22.61 0.45
N LYS A 56 -6.35 -23.68 -0.28
CA LYS A 56 -5.73 -24.89 0.29
C LYS A 56 -4.23 -24.74 0.52
N GLU A 57 -3.59 -23.78 -0.14
CA GLU A 57 -2.16 -23.55 -0.01
C GLU A 57 -1.86 -22.75 1.25
N LYS A 58 -0.79 -23.14 1.93
CA LYS A 58 -0.17 -22.28 2.94
C LYS A 58 0.73 -21.30 2.21
N PHE A 59 0.52 -20.01 2.44
CA PHE A 59 1.34 -18.96 1.86
C PHE A 59 2.06 -18.21 2.95
N ASP A 60 3.39 -18.27 2.96
CA ASP A 60 4.23 -17.47 3.83
C ASP A 60 5.16 -16.62 2.97
N VAL A 61 4.90 -15.31 2.93
CA VAL A 61 5.70 -14.39 2.12
C VAL A 61 7.09 -14.16 2.72
N VAL A 62 7.27 -14.37 4.02
CA VAL A 62 8.57 -14.23 4.68
C VAL A 62 9.48 -15.37 4.22
N GLU A 63 8.98 -16.61 4.29
CA GLU A 63 9.70 -17.80 3.79
C GLU A 63 9.96 -17.69 2.28
N MET A 64 8.96 -17.26 1.49
CA MET A 64 9.10 -17.14 0.03
C MET A 64 10.20 -16.13 -0.37
N MET A 65 10.35 -15.06 0.40
CA MET A 65 11.30 -13.98 0.13
C MET A 65 12.64 -14.15 0.86
N GLU A 66 12.78 -15.19 1.67
CA GLU A 66 14.04 -15.57 2.31
C GLU A 66 15.11 -15.82 1.23
N GLU A 67 16.34 -15.37 1.50
CA GLU A 67 17.49 -15.50 0.58
C GLU A 67 17.33 -14.81 -0.79
N LYS A 68 16.30 -13.97 -1.00
CA LYS A 68 16.14 -13.19 -2.26
C LYS A 68 16.92 -11.88 -2.31
N GLY A 69 17.72 -11.57 -1.28
CA GLY A 69 18.50 -10.35 -1.19
C GLY A 69 19.51 -10.18 -2.33
N GLU A 70 20.23 -11.24 -2.69
CA GLU A 70 21.21 -11.19 -3.80
C GLU A 70 20.52 -10.98 -5.16
N ILE A 71 19.34 -11.56 -5.36
CA ILE A 71 18.53 -11.35 -6.57
C ILE A 71 18.09 -9.88 -6.66
N TRP A 72 17.74 -9.25 -5.53
CA TRP A 72 17.43 -7.83 -5.50
C TRP A 72 18.65 -6.97 -5.84
N ASP A 73 19.83 -7.30 -5.31
CA ASP A 73 21.08 -6.61 -5.66
C ASP A 73 21.35 -6.67 -7.19
N GLU A 74 21.15 -7.83 -7.82
CA GLU A 74 21.26 -7.95 -9.29
C GLU A 74 20.24 -7.09 -10.05
N ILE A 75 18.99 -7.02 -9.57
CA ILE A 75 17.94 -6.17 -10.18
C ILE A 75 18.35 -4.69 -10.08
N VAL A 76 18.85 -4.26 -8.92
CA VAL A 76 19.33 -2.89 -8.70
C VAL A 76 20.42 -2.52 -9.69
N GLU A 77 21.42 -3.38 -9.85
CA GLU A 77 22.52 -3.15 -10.79
C GLU A 77 22.04 -3.14 -12.24
N LYS A 78 21.27 -4.15 -12.65
CA LYS A 78 20.77 -4.30 -14.02
C LYS A 78 19.91 -3.13 -14.48
N HIS A 79 19.06 -2.61 -13.60
CA HIS A 79 18.12 -1.53 -13.92
C HIS A 79 18.63 -0.13 -13.53
N GLY A 80 19.83 -0.03 -12.94
CA GLY A 80 20.41 1.25 -12.52
C GLY A 80 19.56 1.96 -11.47
N LEU A 81 19.03 1.18 -10.52
CA LEU A 81 18.18 1.66 -9.43
C LEU A 81 19.00 2.38 -8.35
N TYR A 82 18.30 3.08 -7.46
CA TYR A 82 18.91 3.57 -6.22
C TYR A 82 19.42 2.38 -5.42
N LYS A 83 20.64 2.49 -4.86
CA LYS A 83 21.28 1.39 -4.13
C LYS A 83 20.58 1.15 -2.81
N THR A 84 19.67 0.17 -2.78
CA THR A 84 18.97 -0.28 -1.58
C THR A 84 19.21 -1.76 -1.34
N LYS A 85 19.12 -2.16 -0.08
CA LYS A 85 18.92 -3.56 0.31
C LYS A 85 17.43 -3.88 0.32
N MET A 86 17.09 -5.15 0.11
CA MET A 86 15.69 -5.59 0.03
C MET A 86 14.94 -5.24 1.33
N GLU A 87 15.60 -5.41 2.47
CA GLU A 87 15.09 -5.16 3.81
C GLU A 87 14.86 -3.66 4.10
N GLU A 88 15.49 -2.76 3.33
CA GLU A 88 15.31 -1.30 3.49
C GLU A 88 14.02 -0.80 2.84
N ILE A 89 13.49 -1.55 1.86
CA ILE A 89 12.33 -1.15 1.04
C ILE A 89 11.14 -2.11 1.16
N THR A 90 11.28 -3.18 1.95
CA THR A 90 10.23 -4.17 2.19
C THR A 90 10.02 -4.40 3.69
N CYS A 91 8.87 -4.95 4.04
CA CYS A 91 8.56 -5.38 5.40
C CYS A 91 7.65 -6.60 5.32
N PHE A 92 8.27 -7.76 5.05
CA PHE A 92 7.55 -9.00 4.73
C PHE A 92 6.74 -9.51 5.91
N GLU A 93 7.20 -9.32 7.15
CA GLU A 93 6.49 -9.74 8.36
C GLU A 93 5.17 -8.97 8.54
N ALA A 94 5.18 -7.66 8.27
CA ALA A 94 3.98 -6.84 8.30
C ALA A 94 3.01 -7.24 7.18
N LEU A 95 3.52 -7.48 5.96
CA LEU A 95 2.72 -7.97 4.85
C LEU A 95 2.10 -9.35 5.18
N ASN A 96 2.88 -10.28 5.71
CA ASN A 96 2.42 -11.61 6.09
C ASN A 96 1.29 -11.52 7.11
N THR A 97 1.45 -10.69 8.14
CA THR A 97 0.43 -10.44 9.17
C THR A 97 -0.88 -9.93 8.55
N VAL A 98 -0.77 -8.96 7.64
CA VAL A 98 -1.93 -8.33 6.99
C VAL A 98 -2.67 -9.31 6.08
N LEU A 99 -1.94 -10.15 5.32
CA LEU A 99 -2.53 -11.15 4.43
C LEU A 99 -3.26 -12.27 5.20
N HIS A 100 -2.86 -12.53 6.44
CA HIS A 100 -3.47 -13.55 7.30
C HIS A 100 -4.64 -13.04 8.16
N LEU A 101 -5.04 -11.78 8.03
CA LEU A 101 -6.26 -11.31 8.69
C LEU A 101 -7.49 -12.01 8.11
N GLN A 102 -8.20 -12.77 8.95
CA GLN A 102 -9.41 -13.51 8.57
C GLN A 102 -10.66 -12.62 8.44
N PHE A 103 -10.49 -11.31 8.45
CA PHE A 103 -11.56 -10.34 8.33
C PHE A 103 -11.08 -9.12 7.55
N GLN A 104 -12.03 -8.42 6.92
CA GLN A 104 -11.74 -7.16 6.26
C GLN A 104 -11.74 -6.02 7.30
N HIS A 105 -10.56 -5.44 7.53
CA HIS A 105 -10.44 -4.29 8.42
C HIS A 105 -10.87 -3.00 7.70
N VAL A 106 -12.06 -2.49 8.06
CA VAL A 106 -12.66 -1.28 7.50
C VAL A 106 -12.83 -0.23 8.60
N SER A 107 -12.58 1.04 8.29
CA SER A 107 -12.78 2.14 9.22
C SER A 107 -13.71 3.19 8.62
N SER A 108 -14.58 3.75 9.46
CA SER A 108 -15.54 4.78 9.02
C SER A 108 -14.88 6.15 8.89
N MET A 109 -15.18 6.85 7.78
CA MET A 109 -14.82 8.25 7.54
C MET A 109 -15.94 9.24 7.90
N ASN A 110 -17.06 8.78 8.47
CA ASN A 110 -18.23 9.63 8.72
C ASN A 110 -17.89 10.82 9.62
N LYS A 111 -17.19 10.59 10.74
CA LYS A 111 -16.77 11.66 11.66
C LYS A 111 -15.93 12.73 10.94
N SER A 112 -14.98 12.31 10.11
CA SER A 112 -14.14 13.24 9.33
C SER A 112 -15.01 14.08 8.38
N ARG A 113 -15.97 13.46 7.69
CA ARG A 113 -16.92 14.13 6.77
C ARG A 113 -17.88 15.08 7.48
N GLU A 114 -18.38 14.69 8.66
CA GLU A 114 -19.23 15.54 9.51
C GLU A 114 -18.47 16.79 9.98
N PHE A 115 -17.16 16.66 10.19
CA PHE A 115 -16.26 17.77 10.50
C PHE A 115 -15.71 18.45 9.22
N GLY A 116 -16.19 18.04 8.04
CA GLY A 116 -15.94 18.64 6.72
C GLY A 116 -14.59 18.33 6.09
N PHE A 117 -13.95 17.24 6.48
CA PHE A 117 -12.92 16.62 5.66
C PHE A 117 -13.57 15.67 4.64
N PHE A 118 -13.48 16.03 3.37
CA PHE A 118 -14.01 15.24 2.25
C PHE A 118 -12.91 14.66 1.34
N GLY A 119 -11.64 14.71 1.77
CA GLY A 119 -10.54 14.12 1.03
C GLY A 119 -10.75 12.62 0.85
N PHE A 120 -10.57 12.15 -0.38
CA PHE A 120 -10.71 10.75 -0.76
C PHE A 120 -9.83 10.46 -1.98
N VAL A 121 -9.55 9.19 -2.21
CA VAL A 121 -8.90 8.75 -3.44
C VAL A 121 -9.42 7.39 -3.84
N ASP A 122 -9.49 7.15 -5.14
CA ASP A 122 -9.71 5.80 -5.69
C ASP A 122 -8.46 4.96 -5.39
N THR A 123 -8.64 3.92 -4.57
CA THR A 123 -7.58 3.01 -4.12
C THR A 123 -6.79 2.42 -5.29
N MET A 124 -7.47 1.96 -6.34
CA MET A 124 -6.81 1.30 -7.48
C MET A 124 -6.01 2.28 -8.33
N LYS A 125 -6.51 3.52 -8.49
CA LYS A 125 -5.76 4.60 -9.16
C LYS A 125 -4.57 5.07 -8.32
N SER A 126 -4.74 5.12 -7.00
CA SER A 126 -3.68 5.47 -6.05
C SER A 126 -2.49 4.52 -6.17
N ILE A 127 -2.72 3.20 -6.22
CA ILE A 127 -1.66 2.20 -6.38
C ILE A 127 -0.85 2.43 -7.66
N ARG A 128 -1.50 2.63 -8.81
CA ARG A 128 -0.81 2.94 -10.07
C ARG A 128 0.04 4.22 -9.95
N THR A 129 -0.47 5.22 -9.23
CA THR A 129 0.25 6.47 -8.97
C THR A 129 1.52 6.24 -8.14
N TRP A 130 1.42 5.43 -7.07
CA TRP A 130 2.56 5.14 -6.20
C TRP A 130 3.61 4.26 -6.88
N VAL A 131 3.21 3.25 -7.64
CA VAL A 131 4.15 2.46 -8.45
C VAL A 131 4.87 3.37 -9.45
N LYS A 132 4.15 4.23 -10.17
CA LYS A 132 4.76 5.21 -11.08
C LYS A 132 5.78 6.09 -10.34
N LYS A 133 5.44 6.55 -9.14
CA LYS A 133 6.33 7.40 -8.34
C LYS A 133 7.59 6.67 -7.90
N LEU A 134 7.49 5.41 -7.48
CA LEU A 134 8.64 4.58 -7.11
C LEU A 134 9.56 4.32 -8.31
N ARG A 135 9.00 4.14 -9.53
CA ARG A 135 9.77 4.06 -10.78
C ARG A 135 10.49 5.37 -11.10
N GLU A 136 9.80 6.50 -11.00
CA GLU A 136 10.42 7.83 -11.18
C GLU A 136 11.57 8.07 -10.19
N MET A 137 11.44 7.55 -8.96
CA MET A 137 12.48 7.61 -7.92
C MET A 137 13.57 6.54 -8.09
N LYS A 138 13.45 5.66 -9.09
CA LYS A 138 14.34 4.52 -9.33
C LYS A 138 14.48 3.58 -8.12
N ILE A 139 13.41 3.40 -7.35
CA ILE A 139 13.38 2.42 -6.25
C ILE A 139 13.01 1.03 -6.79
N ILE A 140 12.18 0.98 -7.82
CA ILE A 140 11.80 -0.23 -8.55
C ILE A 140 11.98 0.00 -10.06
N PRO A 141 12.10 -1.07 -10.87
CA PRO A 141 12.15 -0.97 -12.34
C PRO A 141 10.87 -0.35 -12.94
#